data_AF-A0A1G6Q8B8-F1
#
_entry.id   AF-A0A1G6Q8B8-F1
#
_cell.length_a   1.000
_cell.length_b   1.000
_cell.length_c   1.000
_cell.angle_alpha   90.00
_cell.angle_beta   90.00
_cell.angle_gamma   90.00
#
_symmetry.space_group_name_H-M   'P 1'
#
loop_
_entity.id
_entity.type
_entity.pdbx_description
1 polymer ?
#
loop_
_entity_poly.entity_id
_entity_poly.type
_entity_poly.pdbx_seq_one_letter_code
_entity_poly.pdbx_strand_id
1 'polypeptide(L)'
;MVEGGSVGENSRPNKNGSYDIGLFQLNSIHRDAIAQLGITEDLLRNDGCVNATVAAWHLRKVFPPEKEAQITTDADYLSAIAVYHSATPEFNAIYARKLRAAFERMYSQESIE
;
A
#
# COMPACT_ATOMS: atom_id res chain seq x y z
N MET A 1 -2.82 2.63 -11.79
CA MET A 1 -2.98 2.27 -10.38
C MET A 1 -1.80 1.38 -9.99
N VAL A 2 -1.15 1.61 -8.84
CA VAL A 2 0.02 0.81 -8.41
C VAL A 2 -0.44 -0.56 -7.92
N GLU A 3 -1.57 -0.58 -7.20
CA GLU A 3 -2.31 -1.79 -6.90
C GLU A 3 -3.24 -2.17 -8.05
N GLY A 4 -3.36 -3.47 -8.31
CA GLY A 4 -4.27 -4.04 -9.31
C GLY A 4 -5.34 -4.92 -8.69
N GLY A 5 -5.68 -4.70 -7.42
CA GLY A 5 -6.64 -5.51 -6.68
C GLY A 5 -8.10 -5.19 -7.03
N SER A 6 -8.97 -6.15 -6.70
CA SER A 6 -10.43 -6.03 -6.84
C SER A 6 -11.11 -6.39 -5.52
N VAL A 7 -12.31 -5.84 -5.31
CA VAL A 7 -13.20 -6.30 -4.23
C VAL A 7 -13.59 -7.75 -4.51
N GLY A 8 -13.57 -8.58 -3.48
CA GLY A 8 -13.93 -10.00 -3.57
C GLY A 8 -12.77 -10.93 -3.95
N GLU A 9 -11.58 -10.38 -4.25
CA GLU A 9 -10.45 -11.16 -4.74
C GLU A 9 -9.22 -11.08 -3.82
N ASN A 10 -8.46 -12.17 -3.79
CA ASN A 10 -7.11 -12.20 -3.26
C ASN A 10 -6.12 -12.39 -4.42
N SER A 11 -4.90 -11.89 -4.25
CA SER A 11 -3.80 -12.21 -5.16
C SER A 11 -3.43 -13.70 -5.07
N ARG A 12 -2.67 -14.17 -6.07
CA ARG A 12 -2.02 -15.48 -5.97
C ARG A 12 -0.97 -15.45 -4.85
N PRO A 13 -0.66 -16.59 -4.22
CA PRO A 13 0.36 -16.63 -3.19
C PRO A 13 1.71 -16.07 -3.67
N ASN A 14 2.27 -15.19 -2.86
CA ASN A 14 3.64 -14.69 -2.93
C ASN A 14 4.64 -15.82 -2.65
N LYS A 15 5.92 -15.60 -2.97
CA LYS A 15 6.98 -16.61 -2.80
C LYS A 15 7.12 -17.14 -1.37
N ASN A 16 6.77 -16.32 -0.39
CA ASN A 16 6.81 -16.66 1.05
C ASN A 16 5.48 -17.25 1.56
N GLY A 17 4.50 -17.50 0.69
CA GLY A 17 3.19 -18.05 1.03
C GLY A 17 2.17 -17.01 1.53
N SER A 18 2.55 -15.73 1.69
CA SER A 18 1.55 -14.67 1.92
C SER A 18 0.77 -14.40 0.63
N TYR A 19 -0.28 -13.60 0.72
CA TYR A 19 -1.09 -13.16 -0.42
C TYR A 19 -1.69 -11.80 -0.08
N ASP A 20 -2.19 -11.09 -1.08
CA ASP A 20 -2.68 -9.73 -0.93
C ASP A 20 -4.21 -9.71 -1.04
N ILE A 21 -4.86 -8.97 -0.16
CA ILE A 21 -6.30 -9.08 0.10
C ILE A 21 -7.04 -7.83 -0.41
N GLY A 22 -8.03 -8.05 -1.28
CA GLY A 22 -8.99 -7.03 -1.71
C GLY A 22 -8.39 -5.89 -2.53
N LEU A 23 -9.15 -4.80 -2.61
CA LEU A 23 -8.91 -3.67 -3.52
C LEU A 23 -7.51 -3.03 -3.39
N PHE A 24 -7.07 -2.74 -2.17
CA PHE A 24 -5.78 -2.13 -1.84
C PHE A 24 -4.68 -3.15 -1.54
N GLN A 25 -4.93 -4.44 -1.82
CA GLN A 25 -3.92 -5.50 -1.79
C GLN A 25 -3.16 -5.54 -0.45
N LEU A 26 -3.87 -5.55 0.66
CA LEU A 26 -3.27 -5.67 1.99
C LEU A 26 -2.65 -7.05 2.17
N ASN A 27 -1.35 -7.11 2.47
CA ASN A 27 -0.65 -8.38 2.58
C ASN A 27 -1.08 -9.16 3.84
N SER A 28 -1.37 -10.45 3.67
CA SER A 28 -1.90 -11.34 4.71
C SER A 28 -0.93 -11.58 5.87
N ILE A 29 0.34 -11.18 5.77
CA ILE A 29 1.25 -11.14 6.94
C ILE A 29 0.74 -10.23 8.06
N HIS A 30 -0.11 -9.25 7.75
CA HIS A 30 -0.65 -8.31 8.73
C HIS A 30 -1.99 -8.76 9.32
N ARG A 31 -2.51 -9.93 8.92
CA ARG A 31 -3.85 -10.41 9.31
C ARG A 31 -4.06 -10.42 10.83
N ASP A 32 -3.05 -10.79 11.62
CA ASP A 32 -3.18 -10.89 13.07
C ASP A 32 -3.35 -9.50 13.70
N ALA A 33 -2.63 -8.50 13.19
CA ALA A 33 -2.76 -7.11 13.63
C ALA A 33 -4.10 -6.49 13.18
N ILE A 34 -4.61 -6.88 12.01
CA ILE A 34 -5.91 -6.42 11.50
C ILE A 34 -7.06 -7.08 12.27
N ALA A 35 -6.93 -8.36 12.62
CA ALA A 35 -7.92 -9.09 13.42
C ALA A 35 -8.10 -8.48 14.82
N GLN A 36 -7.04 -7.90 15.40
CA GLN A 36 -7.12 -7.15 16.66
C GLN A 36 -7.99 -5.88 16.57
N LEU A 37 -8.25 -5.36 15.37
CA LEU A 37 -9.20 -4.28 15.13
C LEU A 37 -10.66 -4.76 15.03
N GLY A 38 -10.91 -6.07 15.18
CA GLY A 38 -12.23 -6.68 14.98
C GLY A 38 -12.60 -6.88 13.51
N ILE A 39 -11.63 -6.79 12.59
CA ILE A 39 -11.86 -6.90 11.15
C ILE A 39 -11.48 -8.30 10.68
N THR A 40 -12.43 -9.00 10.07
CA THR A 40 -12.20 -10.33 9.49
C THR A 40 -11.60 -10.21 8.09
N GLU A 41 -10.90 -11.25 7.63
CA GLU A 41 -10.39 -11.29 6.26
C GLU A 41 -11.50 -11.22 5.22
N ASP A 42 -12.66 -11.82 5.49
CA ASP A 42 -13.79 -11.79 4.57
C ASP A 42 -14.34 -10.37 4.39
N LEU A 43 -14.49 -9.64 5.49
CA LEU A 43 -14.86 -8.22 5.45
C LEU A 43 -13.78 -7.40 4.73
N LEU A 44 -12.51 -7.67 5.03
CA LEU A 44 -11.39 -7.00 4.39
C LEU A 44 -11.34 -7.24 2.87
N ARG A 45 -11.71 -8.42 2.40
CA ARG A 45 -11.73 -8.77 0.98
C ARG A 45 -12.94 -8.20 0.25
N ASN A 46 -14.11 -8.28 0.86
CA ASN A 46 -15.40 -8.06 0.19
C ASN A 46 -15.96 -6.64 0.37
N ASP A 47 -15.47 -5.86 1.34
CA ASP A 47 -15.87 -4.47 1.54
C ASP A 47 -14.72 -3.53 1.16
N GLY A 48 -14.86 -2.85 0.02
CA GLY A 48 -13.85 -1.91 -0.48
C GLY A 48 -13.61 -0.72 0.44
N CYS A 49 -14.62 -0.26 1.18
CA CYS A 49 -14.48 0.85 2.13
C CYS A 49 -13.70 0.41 3.37
N VAL A 50 -13.99 -0.78 3.90
CA VAL A 50 -13.19 -1.37 4.99
C VAL A 50 -11.76 -1.59 4.54
N ASN A 51 -11.56 -2.17 3.35
CA ASN A 51 -10.24 -2.40 2.78
C ASN A 51 -9.43 -1.10 2.64
N ALA A 52 -10.04 -0.04 2.10
CA ALA A 52 -9.42 1.29 2.00
C ALA A 52 -9.05 1.88 3.37
N THR A 53 -9.96 1.75 4.34
CA THR A 53 -9.77 2.27 5.71
C THR A 53 -8.60 1.55 6.40
N VAL A 54 -8.54 0.23 6.27
CA VAL A 54 -7.44 -0.56 6.83
C VAL A 54 -6.12 -0.27 6.10
N ALA A 55 -6.14 -0.04 4.79
CA ALA A 55 -4.95 0.36 4.04
C ALA A 55 -4.39 1.70 4.55
N ALA A 56 -5.25 2.69 4.79
CA ALA A 56 -4.85 3.97 5.37
C ALA A 56 -4.31 3.83 6.80
N TRP A 57 -4.97 3.04 7.65
CA TRP A 57 -4.48 2.71 8.99
C TRP A 57 -3.10 2.03 8.94
N HIS A 58 -2.94 1.06 8.04
CA HIS A 58 -1.70 0.32 7.88
C HIS A 58 -0.58 1.25 7.41
N LEU A 59 -0.82 2.06 6.38
CA LEU A 59 0.11 3.06 5.88
C LEU A 59 0.57 3.99 7.01
N ARG A 60 -0.36 4.51 7.82
CA ARG A 60 -0.01 5.37 8.96
C ARG A 60 0.86 4.68 10.01
N LYS A 61 0.69 3.37 10.19
CA LYS A 61 1.47 2.57 11.13
C LYS A 61 2.89 2.29 10.61
N VAL A 62 3.04 2.07 9.31
CA VAL A 62 4.33 1.75 8.69
C VAL A 62 5.09 2.99 8.22
N PHE A 63 4.41 4.13 8.07
CA PHE A 63 5.01 5.42 7.80
C PHE A 63 5.60 6.00 9.09
N PRO A 64 6.94 6.01 9.25
CA PRO A 64 7.55 6.39 10.51
C PRO A 64 7.50 7.92 10.68
N PRO A 65 7.09 8.47 11.85
CA PRO A 65 7.09 9.92 12.09
C PRO A 65 8.45 10.57 11.89
N GLU A 66 9.54 9.85 12.17
CA GLU A 66 10.91 10.33 11.95
C GLU A 66 11.24 10.55 10.46
N LYS A 67 10.53 9.88 9.54
CA LYS A 67 10.69 10.10 8.10
C LYS A 67 10.03 11.40 7.67
N GLU A 68 8.95 11.82 8.31
CA GLU A 68 8.23 13.04 7.95
C GLU A 68 9.14 14.26 7.97
N ALA A 69 9.93 14.41 9.04
CA ALA A 69 10.89 15.50 9.19
C ALA A 69 12.07 15.45 8.20
N GLN A 70 12.29 14.31 7.53
CA GLN A 70 13.39 14.09 6.58
C GLN A 70 12.94 14.23 5.13
N ILE A 71 11.64 14.44 4.87
CA ILE A 71 11.11 14.58 3.51
C ILE A 71 11.41 15.98 3.01
N THR A 72 12.33 16.08 2.06
CA THR A 72 12.68 17.33 1.39
C THR A 72 12.47 17.26 -0.12
N THR A 73 12.35 16.06 -0.66
CA THR A 73 12.17 15.79 -2.09
C THR A 73 11.03 14.80 -2.33
N ASP A 74 10.51 14.79 -3.56
CA ASP A 74 9.55 13.77 -4.00
C ASP A 74 10.13 12.35 -3.86
N ALA A 75 11.45 12.18 -4.02
CA ALA A 75 12.09 10.87 -3.86
C ALA A 75 12.02 10.39 -2.40
N ASP A 76 12.22 11.30 -1.44
CA ASP A 76 12.09 10.99 -0.01
C ASP A 76 10.65 10.61 0.30
N TYR A 77 9.69 11.42 -0.18
CA TYR A 77 8.26 11.16 0.03
C TYR A 77 7.83 9.81 -0.54
N LEU A 78 8.18 9.51 -1.79
CA LEU A 78 7.81 8.26 -2.46
C LEU A 78 8.45 7.04 -1.80
N SER A 79 9.68 7.16 -1.30
CA SER A 79 10.35 6.10 -0.53
C SER A 79 9.69 5.89 0.83
N ALA A 80 9.27 6.99 1.47
CA ALA A 80 8.59 6.95 2.76
C ALA A 80 7.21 6.28 2.68
N ILE A 81 6.44 6.48 1.61
CA ILE A 81 5.16 5.77 1.42
C ILE A 81 5.33 4.35 0.85
N ALA A 82 6.42 4.05 0.14
CA ALA A 82 6.69 2.72 -0.42
C ALA A 82 6.88 1.63 0.66
N VAL A 83 7.07 2.02 1.92
CA VAL A 83 7.11 1.12 3.08
C VAL A 83 5.81 0.33 3.27
N TYR A 84 4.70 0.81 2.71
CA TYR A 84 3.44 0.06 2.61
C TYR A 84 3.64 -1.33 2.00
N HIS A 85 4.53 -1.44 1.00
CA HIS A 85 4.84 -2.72 0.36
C HIS A 85 6.03 -3.42 0.99
N SER A 86 7.08 -2.68 1.31
CA SER A 86 8.26 -3.23 1.96
C SER A 86 9.17 -2.15 2.53
N ALA A 87 9.64 -2.35 3.75
CA ALA A 87 10.71 -1.56 4.36
C ALA A 87 12.12 -2.02 3.95
N THR A 88 12.25 -3.19 3.32
CA THR A 88 13.54 -3.70 2.83
C THR A 88 14.05 -2.80 1.70
N PRO A 89 15.25 -2.21 1.79
CA PRO A 89 15.70 -1.14 0.89
C PRO A 89 15.58 -1.47 -0.60
N GLU A 90 15.93 -2.70 -1.00
CA GLU A 90 15.93 -3.14 -2.39
C GLU A 90 14.50 -3.22 -2.95
N PHE A 91 13.55 -3.73 -2.16
CA PHE A 91 12.15 -3.82 -2.55
C PHE A 91 11.44 -2.47 -2.45
N ASN A 92 11.72 -1.69 -1.42
CA ASN A 92 11.21 -0.34 -1.25
C ASN A 92 11.52 0.53 -2.49
N ALA A 93 12.77 0.51 -2.95
CA ALA A 93 13.19 1.25 -4.15
C ALA A 93 12.43 0.84 -5.42
N ILE A 94 12.04 -0.44 -5.54
CA ILE A 94 11.20 -0.91 -6.66
C ILE A 94 9.80 -0.27 -6.58
N TYR A 95 9.17 -0.28 -5.41
CA TYR A 95 7.83 0.29 -5.23
C TYR A 95 7.83 1.82 -5.32
N ALA A 96 8.85 2.50 -4.80
CA ALA A 96 9.01 3.96 -4.95
C ALA A 96 9.07 4.37 -6.42
N ARG A 97 9.76 3.59 -7.28
CA ARG A 97 9.76 3.83 -8.74
C ARG A 97 8.39 3.60 -9.39
N LYS A 98 7.64 2.57 -8.96
CA LYS A 98 6.27 2.34 -9.44
C LYS A 98 5.34 3.50 -9.07
N LEU A 99 5.45 3.98 -7.83
CA LEU A 99 4.69 5.14 -7.34
C LEU A 99 5.06 6.40 -8.12
N ARG A 100 6.35 6.67 -8.35
CA ARG A 100 6.81 7.78 -9.20
C ARG A 100 6.14 7.75 -10.57
N ALA A 101 6.19 6.60 -11.26
CA ALA A 101 5.61 6.44 -12.58
C ALA A 101 4.07 6.54 -12.59
N ALA A 102 3.40 6.27 -11.47
CA ALA A 102 1.96 6.47 -11.33
C ALA A 102 1.62 7.94 -11.09
N PHE A 103 2.35 8.61 -10.19
CA PHE A 103 2.24 10.05 -9.93
C PHE A 103 2.45 10.85 -11.22
N GLU A 104 3.55 10.61 -11.94
CA GLU A 104 3.84 11.28 -13.21
C GLU A 104 2.71 11.11 -14.22
N ARG A 105 2.10 9.92 -14.32
CA ARG A 105 0.95 9.68 -15.20
C ARG A 105 -0.28 10.48 -14.77
N MET A 106 -0.61 10.48 -13.49
CA MET A 106 -1.78 11.20 -12.96
C MET A 106 -1.66 12.71 -13.19
N TYR A 107 -0.51 13.30 -12.85
CA TYR A 107 -0.32 14.74 -12.91
C TYR A 107 0.12 15.24 -14.30
N SER A 108 0.59 14.37 -15.20
CA SER A 108 0.77 14.72 -16.62
C SER A 108 -0.55 15.02 -17.34
N GLN A 109 -1.68 14.53 -16.82
CA GLN A 109 -3.01 14.71 -17.43
C GLN A 109 -3.71 16.00 -16.95
N GLU A 110 -3.20 16.68 -15.92
CA GLU A 110 -3.77 17.93 -15.39
C GLU A 110 -3.23 19.19 -16.09
N SER A 111 -2.26 19.07 -17.01
CA SER A 111 -1.65 20.21 -17.73
C SER A 111 -2.27 20.50 -19.09
N ILE A 112 -3.46 19.96 -19.35
CA ILE A 112 -4.28 20.23 -20.55
C ILE A 112 -5.68 20.67 -20.11
N GLU A 113 -5.76 21.82 -19.44
CA GLU A 113 -6.94 22.70 -19.35
C GLU A 113 -6.47 24.15 -19.39
#